data_AF-M5RSH2-F1
#
_entry.id   AF-M5RSH2-F1
#
_cell.length_a   1.000
_cell.length_b   1.000
_cell.length_c   1.000
_cell.angle_alpha   90.00
_cell.angle_beta   90.00
_cell.angle_gamma   90.00
#
_symmetry.space_group_name_H-M   'P 1'
#
loop_
_entity.id
_entity.type
_entity.pdbx_description
1 polymer ?
#
loop_
_entity_poly.entity_id
_entity_poly.type
_entity_poly.pdbx_seq_one_letter_code
_entity_poly.pdbx_strand_id
1 'polypeptide(L)'
;MFGIAKQYRFRDVLDGLSNTMCMGEIATDLGDGDISTTVPTSGRNIYGDIHSCKVDINPERPRYFKTYVGNAGNRSRGEIWSDANPAFSMVMAVLPPMSEICLRQGNNGGWEGNYPPSSRHQGGCHILMGDGAVKFITDSVDTGSATGGLWTTGAPGAELRLGFQPGFYSGGSPHGLWGALGSRMGKETLTLE
;
A
#
# COMPACT_ATOMS: atom_id res chain seq x y z
N MET A 1 9.18 2.90 6.28
CA MET A 1 10.65 3.01 6.54
C MET A 1 11.44 3.62 5.38
N PHE A 2 11.20 3.22 4.13
CA PHE A 2 11.93 3.68 2.95
C PHE A 2 11.17 4.76 2.16
N GLY A 3 11.88 5.52 1.32
CA GLY A 3 11.28 6.50 0.41
C GLY A 3 12.18 6.76 -0.80
N ILE A 4 11.58 6.92 -1.98
CA ILE A 4 12.32 7.17 -3.23
C ILE A 4 13.14 8.46 -3.08
N ALA A 5 14.42 8.38 -3.45
CA ALA A 5 15.37 9.49 -3.36
C ALA A 5 15.52 10.11 -1.95
N LYS A 6 15.20 9.34 -0.89
CA LYS A 6 15.42 9.75 0.50
C LYS A 6 16.40 8.81 1.18
N GLN A 7 17.25 9.36 2.03
CA GLN A 7 18.16 8.60 2.88
C GLN A 7 17.67 8.66 4.33
N TYR A 8 17.54 7.51 4.96
CA TYR A 8 17.17 7.38 6.36
C TYR A 8 18.19 6.50 7.09
N ARG A 9 18.29 6.68 8.41
CA ARG A 9 19.08 5.86 9.33
C ARG A 9 18.15 5.24 10.36
N PHE A 10 18.56 4.16 11.04
CA PHE A 10 17.73 3.54 12.09
C PHE A 10 17.35 4.51 13.22
N ARG A 11 18.23 5.46 13.57
CA ARG A 11 17.92 6.53 14.53
C ARG A 11 16.75 7.44 14.12
N ASP A 12 16.37 7.42 12.84
CA ASP A 12 15.26 8.21 12.31
C ASP A 12 13.91 7.47 12.41
N VAL A 13 13.91 6.25 12.98
CA VAL A 13 12.72 5.46 13.33
C VAL A 13 12.42 5.69 14.82
N LEU A 14 11.56 6.67 15.09
CA LEU A 14 11.26 7.10 16.46
C LEU A 14 10.20 6.25 17.15
N ASP A 15 9.42 5.49 16.39
CA ASP A 15 8.33 4.64 16.91
C ASP A 15 8.83 3.26 17.40
N GLY A 16 10.13 2.99 17.19
CA GLY A 16 10.79 1.73 17.54
C GLY A 16 10.90 0.78 16.34
N LEU A 17 12.07 0.15 16.20
CA LEU A 17 12.35 -0.78 15.10
C LEU A 17 11.42 -2.02 15.11
N SER A 18 11.01 -2.48 16.29
CA SER A 18 10.07 -3.60 16.47
C SER A 18 8.62 -3.25 16.09
N ASN A 19 8.30 -1.96 15.97
CA ASN A 19 6.95 -1.45 15.70
C ASN A 19 6.83 -0.80 14.31
N THR A 20 7.91 -0.81 13.52
CA THR A 20 7.91 -0.25 12.17
C THR A 20 8.21 -1.33 11.17
N MET A 21 7.36 -1.47 10.16
CA MET A 21 7.62 -2.37 9.04
C MET A 21 8.81 -1.87 8.21
N CYS A 22 9.70 -2.80 7.90
CA CYS A 22 10.83 -2.60 7.00
C CYS A 22 10.44 -3.00 5.58
N MET A 23 9.99 -4.24 5.39
CA MET A 23 9.63 -4.79 4.08
C MET A 23 8.37 -5.64 4.19
N GLY A 24 7.67 -5.84 3.09
CA GLY A 24 6.51 -6.73 3.00
C GLY A 24 6.59 -7.61 1.78
N GLU A 25 5.96 -8.78 1.87
CA GLU A 25 5.91 -9.73 0.78
C GLU A 25 5.21 -9.14 -0.46
N ILE A 26 5.71 -9.53 -1.63
CA ILE A 26 5.13 -9.22 -2.94
C ILE A 26 5.03 -10.53 -3.72
N ALA A 27 3.81 -10.98 -4.00
CA ALA A 27 3.58 -12.05 -4.95
C ALA A 27 3.85 -11.54 -6.37
N THR A 28 4.58 -12.34 -7.15
CA THR A 28 4.76 -12.08 -8.58
C THR A 28 3.45 -12.30 -9.32
N ASP A 29 3.14 -11.37 -10.23
CA ASP A 29 1.98 -11.47 -11.09
C ASP A 29 2.12 -12.63 -12.09
N LEU A 30 1.02 -13.33 -12.34
CA LEU A 30 0.97 -14.47 -13.27
C LEU A 30 0.26 -14.12 -14.59
N GLY A 31 -0.15 -12.86 -14.78
CA GLY A 31 -1.00 -12.45 -15.89
C GLY A 31 -2.41 -13.01 -15.82
N ASP A 32 -2.87 -13.43 -14.64
CA ASP A 32 -4.18 -14.00 -14.38
C ASP A 32 -5.22 -12.95 -13.98
N GLY A 33 -4.81 -11.69 -13.79
CA GLY A 33 -5.69 -10.59 -13.41
C GLY A 33 -5.95 -10.49 -11.92
N ASP A 34 -5.14 -11.13 -11.06
CA ASP A 34 -5.33 -11.08 -9.60
C ASP A 34 -5.24 -9.65 -9.08
N ILE A 35 -6.21 -9.25 -8.26
CA ILE A 35 -6.35 -7.87 -7.76
C ILE A 35 -5.13 -7.37 -6.97
N SER A 36 -4.35 -8.29 -6.40
CA SER A 36 -3.22 -7.97 -5.51
C SER A 36 -1.86 -7.96 -6.22
N THR A 37 -1.80 -8.42 -7.47
CA THR A 37 -0.58 -8.48 -8.28
C THR A 37 -0.68 -7.79 -9.63
N THR A 38 -1.86 -7.80 -10.26
CA THR A 38 -2.07 -7.21 -11.57
C THR A 38 -2.30 -5.71 -11.44
N VAL A 39 -1.54 -4.93 -12.21
CA VAL A 39 -1.75 -3.48 -12.29
C VAL A 39 -2.90 -3.19 -13.26
N PRO A 40 -4.01 -2.56 -12.82
CA PRO A 40 -5.17 -2.33 -13.68
C PRO A 40 -4.85 -1.29 -14.77
N THR A 41 -5.55 -1.36 -15.90
CA THR A 41 -5.34 -0.48 -17.06
C THR A 41 -5.79 0.96 -16.87
N SER A 42 -6.70 1.17 -15.93
CA SER A 42 -7.35 2.47 -15.69
C SER A 42 -7.19 2.84 -14.23
N GLY A 43 -6.62 4.02 -13.98
CA GLY A 43 -6.62 4.61 -12.65
C GLY A 43 -7.93 5.29 -12.27
N ARG A 44 -8.11 5.50 -10.98
CA ARG A 44 -9.29 6.08 -10.33
C ARG A 44 -8.89 7.25 -9.42
N ASN A 45 -9.87 8.00 -8.90
CA ASN A 45 -9.60 9.09 -7.97
C ASN A 45 -9.28 8.56 -6.56
N ILE A 46 -8.07 8.03 -6.39
CA ILE A 46 -7.58 7.47 -5.12
C ILE A 46 -7.38 8.52 -4.02
N TYR A 47 -7.45 9.81 -4.35
CA TYR A 47 -7.43 10.91 -3.37
C TYR A 47 -8.78 11.14 -2.72
N GLY A 48 -9.87 10.83 -3.44
CA GLY A 48 -11.22 10.88 -2.88
C GLY A 48 -11.60 9.59 -2.17
N ASP A 49 -11.23 8.44 -2.76
CA ASP A 49 -11.52 7.12 -2.22
C ASP A 49 -10.46 6.10 -2.68
N ILE A 50 -9.73 5.53 -1.72
CA ILE A 50 -8.70 4.53 -1.98
C ILE A 50 -9.26 3.20 -2.52
N HIS A 51 -10.55 2.93 -2.25
CA HIS A 51 -11.27 1.75 -2.73
C HIS A 51 -11.97 1.97 -4.08
N SER A 52 -11.75 3.10 -4.74
CA SER A 52 -12.43 3.45 -6.00
C SER A 52 -12.19 2.45 -7.14
N CYS A 53 -11.19 1.56 -7.04
CA CYS A 53 -10.96 0.46 -7.99
C CYS A 53 -11.78 -0.80 -7.71
N LYS A 54 -12.50 -0.92 -6.57
CA LYS A 54 -13.36 -2.09 -6.30
C LYS A 54 -14.44 -2.30 -7.35
N VAL A 55 -14.86 -1.23 -8.02
CA VAL A 55 -15.83 -1.31 -9.14
C VAL A 55 -15.31 -2.10 -10.34
N ASP A 56 -13.98 -2.23 -10.47
CA ASP A 56 -13.30 -2.96 -11.54
C ASP A 56 -13.07 -4.43 -11.17
N ILE A 57 -13.37 -4.84 -9.93
CA ILE A 57 -13.26 -6.23 -9.48
C ILE A 57 -14.44 -7.04 -10.03
N ASN A 58 -14.17 -8.26 -10.49
CA ASN A 58 -15.18 -9.16 -11.02
C ASN A 58 -16.09 -9.67 -9.87
N PRO A 59 -17.41 -9.41 -9.92
CA PRO A 59 -18.32 -9.84 -8.85
C PRO A 59 -18.46 -11.37 -8.74
N GLU A 60 -18.28 -12.10 -9.84
CA GLU A 60 -18.33 -13.58 -9.85
C GLU A 60 -16.99 -14.19 -9.42
N ARG A 61 -15.90 -13.44 -9.56
CA ARG A 61 -14.53 -13.86 -9.25
C ARG A 61 -13.80 -12.75 -8.49
N PRO A 62 -14.10 -12.53 -7.20
CA PRO A 62 -13.67 -11.33 -6.44
C PRO A 62 -12.15 -11.21 -6.24
N ARG A 63 -11.39 -12.26 -6.53
CA ARG A 63 -9.92 -12.22 -6.56
C ARG A 63 -9.34 -11.63 -7.85
N TYR A 64 -10.15 -11.33 -8.85
CA TYR A 64 -9.70 -10.94 -10.18
C TYR A 64 -10.40 -9.68 -10.69
N PHE A 65 -9.70 -8.86 -11.48
CA PHE A 65 -10.30 -7.73 -12.19
C PHE A 65 -11.22 -8.20 -13.35
N LYS A 66 -12.26 -7.42 -13.65
CA LYS A 66 -13.16 -7.63 -14.81
C LYS A 66 -12.41 -7.52 -16.13
N THR A 67 -11.58 -6.49 -16.22
CA THR A 67 -10.78 -6.16 -17.38
C THR A 67 -9.37 -5.87 -16.92
N TYR A 68 -8.41 -6.55 -17.51
CA TYR A 68 -7.00 -6.34 -17.29
C TYR A 68 -6.27 -6.55 -18.60
N VAL A 69 -5.13 -5.88 -18.75
CA VAL A 69 -4.22 -6.21 -19.85
C VAL A 69 -3.37 -7.37 -19.38
N GLY A 70 -3.44 -8.47 -20.12
CA GLY A 70 -2.61 -9.64 -19.89
C GLY A 70 -1.13 -9.24 -19.82
N ASN A 71 -0.42 -9.91 -18.94
CA ASN A 71 0.95 -9.62 -18.59
C ASN A 71 1.92 -9.82 -19.78
N ALA A 72 2.73 -8.80 -20.09
CA ALA A 72 3.83 -8.87 -21.06
C ALA A 72 5.23 -8.82 -20.40
N GLY A 73 5.30 -9.02 -19.08
CA GLY A 73 6.50 -9.06 -18.25
C GLY A 73 7.10 -7.69 -17.93
N ASN A 74 6.32 -6.61 -17.92
CA ASN A 74 6.84 -5.26 -17.73
C ASN A 74 5.93 -4.25 -17.01
N ARG A 75 4.86 -4.70 -16.35
CA ARG A 75 3.81 -3.81 -15.82
C ARG A 75 3.23 -4.21 -14.49
N SER A 76 3.45 -5.42 -14.00
CA SER A 76 2.82 -5.89 -12.77
C SER A 76 3.85 -6.23 -11.69
N ARG A 77 3.34 -6.60 -10.51
CA ARG A 77 4.17 -6.81 -9.32
C ARG A 77 5.19 -7.92 -9.53
N GLY A 78 6.42 -7.67 -9.07
CA GLY A 78 7.50 -8.66 -9.08
C GLY A 78 8.15 -8.91 -10.45
N GLU A 79 7.85 -8.14 -11.49
CA GLU A 79 8.42 -8.33 -12.84
C GLU A 79 9.74 -7.60 -13.06
N ILE A 80 9.77 -6.29 -12.77
CA ILE A 80 10.96 -5.46 -12.94
C ILE A 80 11.52 -5.09 -11.56
N TRP A 81 12.18 -6.06 -10.91
CA TRP A 81 12.70 -5.90 -9.55
C TRP A 81 13.73 -4.77 -9.43
N SER A 82 14.44 -4.44 -10.52
CA SER A 82 15.48 -3.41 -10.55
C SER A 82 14.95 -1.99 -10.80
N ASP A 83 13.66 -1.84 -11.07
CA ASP A 83 13.03 -0.54 -11.29
C ASP A 83 12.43 -0.01 -9.97
N ALA A 84 12.60 1.30 -9.75
CA ALA A 84 12.11 2.02 -8.58
C ALA A 84 10.61 2.34 -8.65
N ASN A 85 9.94 1.94 -9.72
CA ASN A 85 8.50 2.08 -9.86
C ASN A 85 7.76 1.34 -8.72
N PRO A 86 6.91 2.04 -7.94
CA PRO A 86 6.24 1.46 -6.79
C PRO A 86 5.40 0.23 -7.10
N ALA A 87 4.83 0.16 -8.30
CA ALA A 87 4.02 -0.97 -8.73
C ALA A 87 4.80 -2.29 -8.79
N PHE A 88 6.13 -2.27 -8.91
CA PHE A 88 6.90 -3.50 -9.10
C PHE A 88 7.55 -4.01 -7.82
N SER A 89 8.09 -3.11 -7.01
CA SER A 89 9.01 -3.44 -5.90
C SER A 89 8.65 -2.81 -4.55
N MET A 90 7.61 -1.97 -4.47
CA MET A 90 7.25 -1.28 -3.23
C MET A 90 5.99 -1.86 -2.59
N VAL A 91 5.86 -1.60 -1.30
CA VAL A 91 4.69 -1.91 -0.48
C VAL A 91 4.21 -0.66 0.25
N MET A 92 2.91 -0.55 0.42
CA MET A 92 2.24 0.55 1.11
C MET A 92 1.28 0.01 2.16
N ALA A 93 1.34 0.56 3.37
CA ALA A 93 0.48 0.17 4.48
C ALA A 93 -0.75 1.07 4.57
N VAL A 94 -1.57 1.04 3.52
CA VAL A 94 -2.82 1.82 3.43
C VAL A 94 -4.01 0.88 3.46
N LEU A 95 -4.09 -0.05 2.50
CA LEU A 95 -5.05 -1.15 2.52
C LEU A 95 -4.41 -2.42 3.10
N PRO A 96 -5.22 -3.34 3.66
CA PRO A 96 -4.69 -4.56 4.26
C PRO A 96 -3.98 -5.45 3.23
N PRO A 97 -3.16 -6.41 3.68
CA PRO A 97 -2.60 -7.44 2.81
C PRO A 97 -3.63 -8.05 1.88
N MET A 98 -3.23 -8.41 0.66
CA MET A 98 -4.09 -9.05 -0.34
C MET A 98 -5.24 -8.21 -0.90
N SER A 99 -5.32 -6.93 -0.53
CA SER A 99 -6.27 -5.98 -1.11
C SER A 99 -5.92 -5.59 -2.54
N GLU A 100 -6.85 -4.91 -3.19
CA GLU A 100 -6.72 -4.46 -4.56
C GLU A 100 -5.61 -3.41 -4.74
N ILE A 101 -4.88 -3.54 -5.84
CA ILE A 101 -4.07 -2.47 -6.40
C ILE A 101 -5.01 -1.43 -7.00
N CYS A 102 -4.79 -0.16 -6.66
CA CYS A 102 -5.58 0.93 -7.23
C CYS A 102 -4.67 2.07 -7.68
N LEU A 103 -4.69 2.37 -8.98
CA LEU A 103 -3.89 3.44 -9.57
C LEU A 103 -4.60 4.78 -9.48
N ARG A 104 -3.83 5.87 -9.44
CA ARG A 104 -4.36 7.23 -9.62
C ARG A 104 -4.89 7.43 -11.04
N GLN A 105 -5.99 8.13 -11.18
CA GLN A 105 -6.55 8.54 -12.48
C GLN A 105 -5.48 9.24 -13.32
N GLY A 106 -5.29 8.76 -14.56
CA GLY A 106 -4.27 9.27 -15.47
C GLY A 106 -2.85 8.72 -15.25
N ASN A 107 -2.65 7.86 -14.24
CA ASN A 107 -1.43 7.07 -14.10
C ASN A 107 -1.61 5.70 -14.78
N ASN A 108 -1.03 5.55 -15.97
CA ASN A 108 -1.05 4.28 -16.71
C ASN A 108 0.22 3.43 -16.51
N GLY A 109 1.14 3.89 -15.64
CA GLY A 109 2.49 3.31 -15.52
C GLY A 109 2.85 2.78 -14.15
N GLY A 110 1.95 2.77 -13.16
CA GLY A 110 2.26 2.24 -11.83
C GLY A 110 3.02 3.19 -10.89
N TRP A 111 3.29 4.44 -11.31
CA TRP A 111 4.03 5.40 -10.47
C TRP A 111 3.24 5.92 -9.27
N GLU A 112 1.92 6.06 -9.40
CA GLU A 112 1.03 6.64 -8.42
C GLU A 112 -0.17 5.72 -8.20
N GLY A 113 -0.23 5.12 -7.02
CA GLY A 113 -1.25 4.14 -6.68
C GLY A 113 -1.08 3.63 -5.27
N ASN A 114 -1.95 2.71 -4.89
CA ASN A 114 -1.84 1.92 -3.68
C ASN A 114 -1.35 0.51 -4.03
N TYR A 115 -0.31 0.06 -3.34
CA TYR A 115 0.33 -1.24 -3.54
C TYR A 115 0.44 -1.99 -2.22
N PRO A 116 -0.63 -2.69 -1.78
CA PRO A 116 -0.61 -3.45 -0.54
C PRO A 116 0.37 -4.63 -0.64
N PRO A 117 0.90 -5.15 0.47
CA PRO A 117 1.60 -6.44 0.47
C PRO A 117 0.74 -7.57 -0.09
N SER A 118 1.39 -8.55 -0.73
CA SER A 118 0.71 -9.73 -1.25
C SER A 118 1.52 -11.00 -1.06
N SER A 119 0.81 -12.11 -0.91
CA SER A 119 1.36 -13.46 -0.79
C SER A 119 0.51 -14.46 -1.56
N ARG A 120 1.07 -15.65 -1.80
CA ARG A 120 0.28 -16.83 -2.20
C ARG A 120 -0.13 -17.68 -0.99
N HIS A 121 0.27 -17.29 0.22
CA HIS A 121 -0.22 -17.88 1.46
C HIS A 121 -1.64 -17.38 1.73
N GLN A 122 -2.48 -18.23 2.31
CA GLN A 122 -3.86 -17.89 2.58
C GLN A 122 -3.96 -16.94 3.78
N GLY A 123 -4.80 -15.91 3.66
CA GLY A 123 -5.24 -15.07 4.76
C GLY A 123 -4.22 -14.04 5.26
N GLY A 124 -3.11 -13.82 4.56
CA GLY A 124 -2.10 -12.85 5.00
C GLY A 124 -0.79 -12.88 4.22
N CYS A 125 0.22 -12.21 4.76
CA CYS A 125 1.57 -12.18 4.19
C CYS A 125 2.64 -12.02 5.27
N HIS A 126 3.90 -12.31 4.92
CA HIS A 126 5.01 -12.04 5.82
C HIS A 126 5.48 -10.58 5.72
N ILE A 127 5.63 -9.95 6.88
CA ILE A 127 6.18 -8.60 7.03
C ILE A 127 7.48 -8.69 7.83
N LEU A 128 8.53 -8.08 7.28
CA LEU A 128 9.80 -7.87 7.96
C LEU A 128 9.71 -6.59 8.78
N MET A 129 9.94 -6.68 10.08
CA MET A 129 10.03 -5.55 11.00
C MET A 129 11.42 -4.91 10.96
N GLY A 130 11.55 -3.67 11.42
CA GLY A 130 12.82 -2.94 11.46
C GLY A 130 13.88 -3.56 12.37
N ASP A 131 13.49 -4.39 13.34
CA ASP A 131 14.37 -5.14 14.24
C ASP A 131 14.81 -6.50 13.69
N GLY A 132 14.33 -6.87 12.49
CA GLY A 132 14.64 -8.15 11.84
C GLY A 132 13.64 -9.27 12.13
N ALA A 133 12.63 -9.05 12.99
CA ALA A 133 11.57 -10.04 13.17
C ALA A 133 10.72 -10.17 11.91
N VAL A 134 10.31 -11.40 11.58
CA VAL A 134 9.34 -11.67 10.50
C VAL A 134 8.02 -12.08 11.14
N LYS A 135 6.95 -11.37 10.82
CA LYS A 135 5.60 -11.62 11.35
C LYS A 135 4.64 -11.93 10.22
N PHE A 136 3.77 -12.92 10.42
CA PHE A 136 2.65 -13.16 9.52
C PHE A 136 1.50 -12.23 9.89
N ILE A 137 1.11 -11.35 8.97
CA ILE A 137 0.02 -10.38 9.18
C ILE A 137 -1.17 -10.77 8.33
N THR A 138 -2.34 -10.86 8.96
CA THR A 138 -3.56 -11.27 8.28
C THR A 138 -4.16 -10.15 7.44
N ASP A 139 -4.96 -10.52 6.45
CA ASP A 139 -5.76 -9.58 5.63
C ASP A 139 -6.90 -8.89 6.43
N SER A 140 -7.15 -9.36 7.66
CA SER A 140 -8.08 -8.77 8.62
C SER A 140 -7.44 -7.74 9.56
N VAL A 141 -6.19 -7.32 9.33
CA VAL A 141 -5.50 -6.32 10.16
C VAL A 141 -6.27 -5.00 10.16
N ASP A 142 -6.30 -4.32 11.30
CA ASP A 142 -6.94 -3.01 11.43
C ASP A 142 -6.27 -1.97 10.53
N THR A 143 -7.01 -1.54 9.50
CA THR A 143 -6.59 -0.49 8.57
C THR A 143 -7.35 0.82 8.79
N GLY A 144 -7.95 1.01 9.97
CA GLY A 144 -8.66 2.23 10.32
C GLY A 144 -9.82 2.55 9.37
N SER A 145 -10.08 3.85 9.21
CA SER A 145 -11.17 4.33 8.35
C SER A 145 -10.72 4.31 6.89
N ALA A 146 -11.04 3.23 6.19
CA ALA A 146 -10.69 3.02 4.78
C ALA A 146 -11.44 3.97 3.78
N THR A 147 -12.16 4.98 4.30
CA THR A 147 -12.94 5.95 3.53
C THR A 147 -12.20 7.27 3.25
N GLY A 148 -10.97 7.42 3.72
CA GLY A 148 -10.09 8.54 3.35
C GLY A 148 -9.17 8.15 2.19
N GLY A 149 -9.20 8.92 1.09
CA GLY A 149 -8.23 8.74 0.01
C GLY A 149 -6.80 9.13 0.41
N LEU A 150 -5.85 8.98 -0.52
CA LEU A 150 -4.45 9.31 -0.30
C LEU A 150 -4.21 10.83 -0.19
N TRP A 151 -3.36 11.23 0.74
CA TRP A 151 -2.96 12.61 0.97
C TRP A 151 -1.99 13.12 -0.09
N THR A 152 -2.26 14.30 -0.68
CA THR A 152 -1.25 15.06 -1.45
C THR A 152 -1.37 16.55 -1.19
N THR A 153 -0.26 17.28 -1.20
CA THR A 153 -0.22 18.73 -0.95
C THR A 153 -0.44 19.58 -2.22
N GLY A 154 -1.05 19.04 -3.29
CA GLY A 154 -1.09 19.77 -4.56
C GLY A 154 -2.08 19.34 -5.64
N ALA A 155 -2.98 18.38 -5.39
CA ALA A 155 -4.00 18.06 -6.39
C ALA A 155 -5.16 19.09 -6.37
N PRO A 156 -5.64 19.58 -7.53
CA PRO A 156 -6.88 20.37 -7.60
C PRO A 156 -8.05 19.55 -7.03
N GLY A 157 -8.69 20.02 -5.95
CA GLY A 157 -9.71 19.25 -5.22
C GLY A 157 -9.18 18.40 -4.06
N ALA A 158 -7.85 18.34 -3.85
CA ALA A 158 -7.25 18.04 -2.55
C ALA A 158 -7.28 19.29 -1.65
N GLU A 159 -8.44 19.96 -1.63
CA GLU A 159 -8.78 20.79 -0.47
C GLU A 159 -8.55 19.91 0.74
N LEU A 160 -7.76 20.39 1.70
CA LEU A 160 -7.47 19.79 2.99
C LEU A 160 -8.71 19.10 3.59
N ARG A 161 -8.97 17.86 3.18
CA ARG A 161 -10.06 17.02 3.67
C ARG A 161 -9.50 15.94 4.57
N LEU A 162 -8.63 16.38 5.49
CA LEU A 162 -8.76 16.47 6.94
C LEU A 162 -7.65 17.46 7.34
N GLY A 163 -7.75 18.11 8.49
CA GLY A 163 -6.86 19.21 8.93
C GLY A 163 -5.38 18.87 9.13
N PHE A 164 -4.67 18.45 8.08
CA PHE A 164 -3.26 18.09 8.11
C PHE A 164 -2.40 19.23 7.54
N GLN A 165 -2.18 20.27 8.35
CA GLN A 165 -1.06 21.20 8.15
C GLN A 165 0.27 20.50 8.51
N PRO A 166 1.41 20.86 7.89
CA PRO A 166 2.72 20.41 8.33
C PRO A 166 2.91 20.69 9.83
N GLY A 167 2.95 19.64 10.66
CA GLY A 167 3.03 19.76 12.12
C GLY A 167 1.86 19.16 12.91
N PHE A 168 0.82 18.61 12.27
CA PHE A 168 -0.40 18.11 12.94
C PHE A 168 -0.49 16.59 13.20
N TYR A 169 0.62 15.85 13.18
CA TYR A 169 0.62 14.46 13.67
C TYR A 169 0.64 14.47 15.21
N SER A 170 -0.53 14.60 15.82
CA SER A 170 -0.74 14.42 17.28
C SER A 170 -1.83 13.40 17.63
N GLY A 171 -2.44 12.77 16.63
CA GLY A 171 -3.32 11.60 16.76
C GLY A 171 -2.86 10.55 15.76
N GLY A 172 -3.00 9.27 16.11
CA GLY A 172 -2.45 8.15 15.35
C GLY A 172 -2.96 8.03 13.91
N SER A 173 -2.45 7.02 13.19
CA SER A 173 -2.59 6.86 11.76
C SER A 173 -4.07 6.74 11.35
N PRO A 174 -4.51 7.45 10.29
CA PRO A 174 -5.87 7.29 9.77
C PRO A 174 -6.12 5.86 9.23
N HIS A 175 -5.05 5.10 8.97
CA HIS A 175 -5.09 3.72 8.53
C HIS A 175 -4.89 2.72 9.67
N GLY A 176 -5.26 3.09 10.91
CA GLY A 176 -5.26 2.21 12.07
C GLY A 176 -3.87 1.65 12.42
N LEU A 177 -3.85 0.49 13.07
CA LEU A 177 -2.61 -0.22 13.39
C LEU A 177 -1.74 -0.45 12.14
N TRP A 178 -2.34 -0.79 11.02
CA TRP A 178 -1.62 -1.08 9.79
C TRP A 178 -0.82 0.12 9.29
N GLY A 179 -1.46 1.29 9.25
CA GLY A 179 -0.79 2.53 8.88
C GLY A 179 0.27 2.96 9.90
N ALA A 180 0.03 2.70 11.19
CA ALA A 180 1.00 2.98 12.24
C ALA A 180 2.32 2.25 11.98
N LEU A 181 2.24 0.95 11.67
CA LEU A 181 3.40 0.10 11.33
C LEU A 181 4.14 0.61 10.07
N GLY A 182 3.43 1.21 9.12
CA GLY A 182 4.03 1.81 7.92
C GLY A 182 4.83 3.09 8.18
N SER A 183 4.53 3.78 9.27
CA SER A 183 5.15 5.04 9.66
C SER A 183 6.41 4.82 10.50
N ARG A 184 7.38 5.74 10.38
CA ARG A 184 8.63 5.70 11.18
C ARG A 184 8.63 6.73 12.32
N MET A 185 7.67 7.64 12.32
CA MET A 185 7.62 8.82 13.19
C MET A 185 6.17 9.30 13.38
N GLY A 186 5.25 8.39 13.65
CA GLY A 186 3.88 8.69 14.09
C GLY A 186 3.76 8.90 15.61
N LYS A 187 4.77 8.47 16.38
CA LYS A 187 4.75 8.32 17.85
C LYS A 187 3.62 7.42 18.36
N GLU A 188 3.26 6.43 17.56
CA GLU A 188 2.21 5.47 17.88
C GLU A 188 2.83 4.23 18.52
N THR A 189 2.38 3.87 19.72
CA THR A 189 2.90 2.71 20.46
C THR A 189 2.01 1.47 20.32
N LEU A 190 1.19 1.41 19.27
CA LEU A 190 0.33 0.24 19.02
C LEU A 190 1.19 -0.93 18.53
N THR A 191 1.03 -2.10 19.17
CA THR A 191 1.83 -3.30 18.90
C THR A 191 0.97 -4.44 18.36
N LEU A 192 1.63 -5.37 17.66
CA LEU A 192 1.05 -6.60 17.10
C LEU A 192 1.06 -7.77 18.12
N GLU A 193 0.82 -7.50 19.40
CA GLU A 193 0.74 -8.58 20.42
C GLU A 193 -0.60 -9.33 20.39
#